data_AF-A0A2V8FPK4-F1
#
_entry.id   AF-A0A2V8FPK4-F1
#
_cell.length_a   1.000
_cell.length_b   1.000
_cell.length_c   1.000
_cell.angle_alpha   90.00
_cell.angle_beta   90.00
_cell.angle_gamma   90.00
#
_symmetry.space_group_name_H-M   'P 1'
#
loop_
_entity.id
_entity.type
_entity.pdbx_description
1 polymer ?
#
loop_
_entity_poly.entity_id
_entity_poly.type
_entity_poly.pdbx_seq_one_letter_code
_entity_poly.pdbx_strand_id
1 'polypeptide(L)'
;MRAIIDRTLQLTAVIAAAGTWSVAAQQIAAPQVTPQDLRDGLKDASRWLIYSGDYSNQRHSPLTQITPENVHRLTAQWAFQTDTLGKFEATPLVLDGIIYVTGPLD
;
A
#
# COMPACT_ATOMS: atom_id res chain seq x y z
N MET A 1 58.63 -1.07 19.64
CA MET A 1 58.58 -0.10 20.75
C MET A 1 57.88 1.16 20.24
N ARG A 2 56.69 1.48 20.77
CA ARG A 2 56.02 2.81 20.98
C ARG A 2 56.12 3.84 19.81
N ALA A 3 55.07 4.46 19.26
CA ALA A 3 53.78 4.96 19.77
C ALA A 3 52.87 5.21 18.52
N ILE A 4 51.56 4.92 18.47
CA ILE A 4 50.36 5.51 19.11
C ILE A 4 50.28 7.04 19.04
N ILE A 5 49.19 7.55 18.41
CA ILE A 5 48.64 8.93 18.40
C ILE A 5 49.36 9.85 17.39
N ASP A 6 48.74 10.29 16.29
CA ASP A 6 47.85 11.45 16.36
C ASP A 6 46.73 11.53 15.32
N ARG A 7 45.60 11.99 15.82
CA ARG A 7 44.29 12.15 15.20
C ARG A 7 44.21 13.56 14.61
N THR A 8 43.45 13.70 13.52
CA THR A 8 42.79 14.96 13.06
C THR A 8 43.68 16.09 12.54
N LEU A 9 43.76 16.20 11.21
CA LEU A 9 43.71 17.48 10.49
C LEU A 9 42.87 17.28 9.22
N GLN A 10 41.63 17.76 9.25
CA GLN A 10 40.86 17.99 8.03
C GLN A 10 41.42 19.23 7.33
N LEU A 11 41.71 19.12 6.03
CA LEU A 11 41.92 20.24 5.13
C LEU A 11 41.10 19.98 3.87
N THR A 12 40.04 20.75 3.73
CA THR A 12 39.15 20.81 2.57
C THR A 12 39.73 21.75 1.50
N ALA A 13 39.63 21.36 0.22
CA ALA A 13 39.23 22.16 -0.96
C ALA A 13 39.98 21.72 -2.24
N VAL A 14 39.43 21.60 -3.46
CA VAL A 14 38.06 21.74 -4.03
C VAL A 14 38.11 21.25 -5.51
N ILE A 15 37.13 20.42 -5.90
CA ILE A 15 36.39 20.31 -7.20
C ILE A 15 37.13 19.99 -8.53
N ALA A 16 36.72 18.90 -9.20
CA ALA A 16 36.07 18.93 -10.54
C ALA A 16 35.86 17.52 -11.15
N ALA A 17 34.80 16.84 -10.76
CA ALA A 17 34.07 15.92 -11.65
C ALA A 17 32.65 15.82 -11.10
N ALA A 18 31.82 16.79 -11.49
CA ALA A 18 30.40 16.82 -11.19
C ALA A 18 29.69 15.68 -11.93
N GLY A 19 29.84 14.46 -11.42
CA GLY A 19 28.92 13.37 -11.68
C GLY A 19 27.84 13.42 -10.61
N THR A 20 26.88 14.35 -10.74
CA THR A 20 25.64 14.24 -9.95
C THR A 20 24.96 12.96 -10.40
N TRP A 21 25.01 11.94 -9.55
CA TRP A 21 24.11 10.79 -9.67
C TRP A 21 22.71 11.31 -9.37
N SER A 22 22.02 11.77 -10.40
CA SER A 22 20.59 12.06 -10.32
C SER A 22 19.90 10.72 -10.12
N VAL A 23 19.50 10.44 -8.88
CA VAL A 23 18.50 9.40 -8.62
C VAL A 23 17.18 9.97 -9.15
N ALA A 24 16.86 9.65 -10.40
CA ALA A 24 15.53 9.89 -10.90
C ALA A 24 14.58 9.01 -10.06
N ALA A 25 13.68 9.64 -9.32
CA ALA A 25 12.57 8.91 -8.73
C ALA A 25 11.80 8.28 -9.90
N GLN A 26 11.89 6.96 -10.05
CA GLN A 26 10.99 6.26 -10.95
C GLN A 26 9.59 6.44 -10.40
N GLN A 27 8.81 7.28 -11.08
CA GLN A 27 7.38 7.40 -10.83
C GLN A 27 6.80 6.00 -11.01
N ILE A 28 6.44 5.34 -9.90
CA ILE A 28 5.64 4.12 -9.97
C ILE A 28 4.29 4.60 -10.51
N ALA A 29 4.02 4.32 -11.79
CA ALA A 29 2.71 4.57 -12.35
C ALA A 29 1.70 3.74 -11.56
N ALA A 30 0.60 4.35 -11.14
CA ALA A 30 -0.48 3.61 -10.50
C ALA A 30 -0.94 2.49 -11.45
N PRO A 31 -1.12 1.25 -10.96
CA PRO A 31 -1.66 0.16 -11.76
C PRO A 31 -2.95 0.63 -12.45
N GLN A 32 -2.98 0.55 -13.78
CA GLN A 32 -4.15 0.96 -14.54
C GLN A 32 -5.19 -0.15 -14.48
N VAL A 33 -6.32 0.12 -13.83
CA VAL A 33 -7.47 -0.79 -13.85
C VAL A 33 -8.11 -0.73 -15.25
N THR A 34 -8.10 -1.85 -15.95
CA THR A 34 -8.69 -1.99 -17.28
C THR A 34 -10.14 -2.50 -17.19
N PRO A 35 -10.95 -2.32 -18.25
CA PRO A 35 -12.27 -2.96 -18.32
C PRO A 35 -12.21 -4.49 -18.21
N GLN A 36 -11.09 -5.11 -18.60
CA GLN A 36 -10.94 -6.55 -18.47
C GLN A 36 -10.76 -6.98 -17.02
N ASP A 37 -10.01 -6.22 -16.21
CA ASP A 37 -9.84 -6.49 -14.78
C ASP A 37 -11.20 -6.50 -14.06
N LEU A 38 -12.09 -5.57 -14.43
CA LEU A 38 -13.45 -5.53 -13.87
C LEU A 38 -14.28 -6.77 -14.27
N ARG A 39 -14.14 -7.24 -15.51
CA ARG A 39 -14.82 -8.45 -16.00
C ARG A 39 -14.26 -9.73 -15.38
N ASP A 40 -12.98 -9.74 -15.05
CA ASP A 40 -12.33 -10.86 -14.39
C ASP A 40 -12.78 -11.00 -12.92
N GLY A 41 -13.29 -9.93 -12.31
CA GLY A 41 -13.91 -9.96 -10.99
C GLY A 41 -12.96 -10.52 -9.93
N LEU A 42 -13.39 -11.58 -9.24
CA LEU A 42 -12.64 -12.19 -8.14
C LEU A 42 -11.72 -13.35 -8.57
N LYS A 43 -11.34 -13.44 -9.86
CA LYS A 43 -10.30 -14.40 -10.32
C LYS A 43 -8.99 -14.21 -9.58
N ASP A 44 -8.61 -12.95 -9.33
CA ASP A 44 -7.61 -12.60 -8.33
C ASP A 44 -8.32 -12.26 -7.02
N ALA A 45 -8.29 -13.22 -6.10
CA ALA A 45 -8.96 -13.12 -4.81
C ALA A 45 -8.37 -12.05 -3.87
N SER A 46 -7.18 -11.51 -4.17
CA SER A 46 -6.55 -10.45 -3.39
C SER A 46 -7.13 -9.06 -3.68
N ARG A 47 -7.96 -8.93 -4.72
CA ARG A 47 -8.54 -7.68 -5.20
C ARG A 47 -10.04 -7.61 -4.96
N TRP A 48 -10.53 -6.39 -4.74
CA TRP A 48 -11.96 -6.06 -4.67
C TRP A 48 -12.19 -4.75 -5.43
N LEU A 49 -12.37 -4.85 -6.75
CA LEU A 49 -12.30 -3.68 -7.66
C LEU A 49 -13.64 -2.96 -7.85
N ILE A 50 -14.76 -3.61 -7.56
CA ILE A 50 -16.10 -3.04 -7.71
C ILE A 50 -16.94 -3.27 -6.45
N TYR A 51 -18.03 -2.50 -6.30
CA TYR A 51 -18.88 -2.47 -5.10
C TYR A 51 -19.26 -3.85 -4.53
N SER A 52 -19.56 -4.82 -5.39
CA SER A 52 -19.98 -6.16 -4.97
C SER A 52 -18.89 -7.25 -5.14
N GLY A 53 -17.65 -6.86 -5.44
CA GLY A 53 -16.53 -7.77 -5.73
C GLY A 53 -16.49 -8.21 -7.20
N ASP A 54 -17.63 -8.67 -7.74
CA ASP A 54 -17.82 -8.99 -9.15
C ASP A 54 -19.22 -8.61 -9.64
N TYR A 55 -19.48 -8.80 -10.94
CA TYR A 55 -20.77 -8.47 -11.56
C TYR A 55 -21.92 -9.41 -11.19
N SER A 56 -21.67 -10.49 -10.42
CA SER A 56 -22.74 -11.38 -9.96
C SER A 56 -23.54 -10.78 -8.80
N ASN A 57 -23.02 -9.72 -8.16
CA ASN A 57 -23.61 -9.07 -6.98
C ASN A 57 -23.78 -9.98 -5.75
N GLN A 58 -23.07 -11.11 -5.69
CA GLN A 58 -23.16 -12.05 -4.55
C GLN A 58 -22.35 -11.62 -3.33
N ARG A 59 -21.35 -10.73 -3.51
CA ARG A 59 -20.43 -10.31 -2.44
C ARG A 59 -19.71 -11.48 -1.77
N HIS A 60 -19.41 -12.54 -2.53
CA HIS A 60 -18.81 -13.77 -2.01
C HIS A 60 -17.32 -13.82 -2.35
N SER A 61 -16.45 -13.71 -1.34
CA SER A 61 -15.00 -13.86 -1.52
C SER A 61 -14.61 -15.34 -1.70
N PRO A 62 -13.72 -15.68 -2.66
CA PRO A 62 -13.15 -17.02 -2.77
C PRO A 62 -12.01 -17.30 -1.78
N LEU A 63 -11.61 -16.33 -0.94
CA LEU A 63 -10.55 -16.51 0.06
C LEU A 63 -11.00 -17.47 1.18
N THR A 64 -10.12 -18.40 1.56
CA THR A 64 -10.42 -19.44 2.57
C THR A 64 -9.45 -19.46 3.74
N GLN A 65 -8.57 -18.45 3.87
CA GLN A 65 -7.61 -18.40 4.97
C GLN A 65 -8.31 -18.30 6.34
N ILE A 66 -9.42 -17.58 6.41
CA ILE A 66 -10.25 -17.46 7.61
C ILE A 66 -11.45 -18.42 7.45
N THR A 67 -11.66 -19.29 8.43
CA THR A 67 -12.67 -20.34 8.42
C THR A 67 -13.42 -20.38 9.74
N PRO A 68 -14.58 -21.06 9.85
CA PRO A 68 -15.30 -21.24 11.12
C PRO A 68 -14.42 -21.83 12.23
N GLU A 69 -13.46 -22.67 11.86
CA GLU A 69 -12.55 -23.35 12.79
C GLU A 69 -11.48 -22.41 13.34
N ASN A 70 -11.15 -21.29 12.68
CA ASN A 70 -10.05 -20.41 13.09
C ASN A 70 -10.44 -18.95 13.35
N VAL A 71 -11.67 -18.54 13.01
CA VAL A 71 -12.16 -17.15 13.15
C VAL A 71 -12.02 -16.60 14.57
N HIS A 72 -12.10 -17.48 15.57
CA HIS A 72 -11.92 -17.14 16.98
C HIS A 72 -10.51 -16.62 17.33
N ARG A 73 -9.54 -16.74 16.42
CA ARG A 73 -8.15 -16.27 16.59
C ARG A 73 -7.90 -14.88 15.99
N LEU A 74 -8.91 -14.27 15.36
CA LEU A 74 -8.76 -12.95 14.77
C LEU A 74 -8.47 -11.89 15.82
N THR A 75 -7.51 -11.02 15.51
CA THR A 75 -7.16 -9.85 16.31
C THR A 75 -7.07 -8.63 15.39
N ALA A 76 -7.31 -7.44 15.94
CA ALA A 76 -7.17 -6.21 15.18
C ALA A 76 -5.70 -5.99 14.81
N GLN A 77 -5.42 -5.85 13.51
CA GLN A 77 -4.04 -5.66 13.00
C GLN A 77 -3.65 -4.18 12.92
N TRP A 78 -4.61 -3.30 12.60
CA TRP A 78 -4.42 -1.86 12.49
C TRP A 78 -5.77 -1.14 12.51
N ALA A 79 -5.74 0.17 12.74
CA ALA A 79 -6.89 1.07 12.64
C ALA A 79 -6.45 2.39 11.98
N PHE A 80 -7.37 3.06 11.28
CA PHE A 80 -7.16 4.36 10.66
C PHE A 80 -8.23 5.35 11.14
N GLN A 81 -7.79 6.49 11.68
CA GLN A 81 -8.67 7.56 12.15
C GLN A 81 -8.94 8.53 10.99
N THR A 82 -10.21 8.74 10.65
CA THR A 82 -10.61 9.56 9.50
C THR A 82 -10.78 11.05 9.81
N ASP A 83 -10.83 11.43 11.10
CA ASP A 83 -11.14 12.78 11.60
C ASP A 83 -12.46 13.41 11.10
N THR A 84 -13.30 12.64 10.40
CA THR A 84 -14.65 13.00 9.95
C THR A 84 -15.71 12.38 10.88
N LEU A 85 -16.75 13.16 11.19
CA LEU A 85 -17.95 12.69 11.89
C LEU A 85 -19.05 12.35 10.87
N GLY A 86 -19.91 11.39 11.18
CA GLY A 86 -21.06 11.04 10.34
C GLY A 86 -21.19 9.55 10.06
N LYS A 87 -22.06 9.19 9.11
CA LYS A 87 -22.33 7.80 8.73
C LYS A 87 -21.41 7.36 7.61
N PHE A 88 -20.66 6.29 7.84
CA PHE A 88 -19.88 5.61 6.82
C PHE A 88 -20.71 4.52 6.16
N GLU A 89 -20.95 4.65 4.85
CA GLU A 89 -21.72 3.69 4.05
C GLU A 89 -20.88 3.07 2.92
N ALA A 90 -19.59 3.42 2.86
CA ALA A 90 -18.67 2.95 1.83
C ALA A 90 -18.42 1.44 1.93
N THR A 91 -18.37 0.77 0.76
CA THR A 91 -17.72 -0.53 0.63
C THR A 91 -16.28 -0.29 0.16
N PRO A 92 -15.25 -0.64 0.94
CA PRO A 92 -13.87 -0.43 0.54
C PRO A 92 -13.52 -1.14 -0.77
N LEU A 93 -12.70 -0.51 -1.60
CA LEU A 93 -12.06 -1.16 -2.75
C LEU A 93 -10.61 -1.52 -2.39
N VAL A 94 -10.13 -2.66 -2.88
CA VAL A 94 -8.78 -3.15 -2.61
C VAL A 94 -8.08 -3.49 -3.91
N LEU A 95 -6.92 -2.87 -4.14
CA LEU A 95 -6.06 -3.12 -5.30
C LEU A 95 -4.60 -3.06 -4.85
N ASP A 96 -3.86 -4.14 -5.10
CA ASP A 96 -2.41 -4.24 -4.86
C ASP A 96 -1.97 -3.77 -3.47
N GLY A 97 -2.74 -4.14 -2.44
CA GLY A 97 -2.47 -3.80 -1.03
C GLY A 97 -2.93 -2.40 -0.60
N ILE A 98 -3.50 -1.61 -1.51
CA ILE A 98 -4.07 -0.29 -1.22
C ILE A 98 -5.58 -0.43 -0.98
N ILE A 99 -6.07 0.18 0.10
CA ILE A 99 -7.50 0.25 0.45
C ILE A 99 -8.01 1.65 0.14
N TYR A 100 -9.04 1.74 -0.71
CA TYR A 100 -9.72 2.98 -1.08
C TYR A 100 -11.07 3.04 -0.37
N VAL A 101 -11.31 4.11 0.39
CA VAL A 101 -12.54 4.34 1.15
C VAL A 101 -12.99 5.77 0.95
N THR A 102 -14.31 6.00 0.96
CA THR A 102 -14.91 7.34 0.97
C THR A 102 -15.53 7.63 2.33
N GLY A 103 -15.44 8.87 2.79
CA GLY A 103 -16.11 9.35 4.00
C GLY A 103 -17.40 10.10 3.69
N PRO A 104 -18.16 10.47 4.72
CA PRO A 104 -19.16 11.53 4.61
C PRO A 104 -18.55 12.79 3.96
N LEU A 105 -19.37 13.52 3.19
CA LEU A 105 -19.06 14.92 2.93
C LEU A 105 -19.38 15.71 4.20
N ASP A 106 -18.43 16.55 4.62
CA ASP A 106 -18.58 17.48 5.74
C ASP A 106 -19.76 18.45 5.54
#